data_AF-A0A8S3VIA2-F1
#
_entry.id   AF-A0A8S3VIA2-F1
#
_cell.length_a   1.000
_cell.length_b   1.000
_cell.length_c   1.000
_cell.angle_alpha   90.00
_cell.angle_beta   90.00
_cell.angle_gamma   90.00
#
_symmetry.space_group_name_H-M   'P 1'
#
loop_
_entity.id
_entity.type
_entity.pdbx_description
1 polymer ?
#
loop_
_entity_poly.entity_id
_entity_poly.type
_entity_poly.pdbx_seq_one_letter_code
_entity_poly.pdbx_strand_id
1 'polypeptide(L)'
;MRNLFSTRIVVETDTDFKRNKDSDDLRKAREKATDVLKLIPKEVIDVKKLITPLQGEPWHIWSENSKIINRASKCTSPQERSSYQEEMKKQRQLQLKTVANMHEFMQMTIDIFEEFLNNDHCFGVVTEWIKLMLNDRSRTVTSNCLARYQSDCQTLELAKGVNKDISEAEEQVKKSKSNLNSAPFRFEHLMRECGQIFESIETCKSYEDGMSSAIEMLSTTLPKIAAKLLLLGEPLEILDGDTTHVPLMWVEAVLYQVKQLIHDKKLLSISVVGLQSSGKSTLLNTLFGLQFAVNAGRCTSGVFMQLVPVSKGNYGFDYIVVFDTEGLRSQRYDGTGELRHDNMLATFVIGLGDITIVNVKGENTSEVKDILQIAVHAFLRLKLVNKKLNLKQSCLFIHQNVSDAGAISKMLEERQIFVQSLDEMAKAAAEQEDVADIQTFSQVIDFDCEKNVSYFSDLWLGDPPMAPVNPGYCKRVGEVRNTILSNLASKRKTYLTITDTITRIKDIWNGI
;
A
#
# COMPACT_ATOMS: atom_id res chain seq x y z
N MET A 1 3.77 -3.24 -29.75
CA MET A 1 4.29 -2.28 -28.75
C MET A 1 3.21 -1.39 -28.11
N ARG A 2 1.92 -1.57 -28.43
CA ARG A 2 0.78 -1.19 -27.58
C ARG A 2 0.05 -2.49 -27.20
N ASN A 3 -0.51 -2.56 -26.00
CA ASN A 3 -1.29 -3.69 -25.44
C ASN A 3 -0.50 -4.87 -24.83
N LEU A 4 0.41 -4.59 -23.89
CA LEU A 4 0.90 -5.62 -22.94
C LEU A 4 0.10 -5.64 -21.61
N PHE A 5 -0.56 -4.54 -21.28
CA PHE A 5 -1.47 -4.42 -20.14
C PHE A 5 -2.81 -3.94 -20.66
N SER A 6 -3.80 -4.83 -20.65
CA SER A 6 -5.18 -4.48 -20.96
C SER A 6 -5.86 -4.03 -19.67
N THR A 7 -5.67 -2.78 -19.27
CA THR A 7 -6.51 -2.13 -18.26
C THR A 7 -7.78 -1.51 -18.87
N ARG A 8 -8.10 -1.85 -20.13
CA ARG A 8 -9.41 -1.53 -20.71
C ARG A 8 -10.23 -2.80 -20.83
N ILE A 9 -11.40 -2.75 -20.22
CA ILE A 9 -12.58 -3.46 -20.70
C ILE A 9 -12.71 -3.08 -22.18
N VAL A 10 -12.27 -3.98 -23.07
CA VAL A 10 -12.58 -3.88 -24.49
C VAL A 10 -14.03 -4.32 -24.61
N VAL A 11 -14.92 -3.37 -24.84
CA VAL A 11 -16.29 -3.63 -25.27
C VAL A 11 -16.19 -4.19 -26.69
N GLU A 12 -16.01 -5.50 -26.82
CA GLU A 12 -16.25 -6.19 -28.08
C GLU A 12 -17.76 -6.19 -28.33
N THR A 13 -18.08 -5.76 -29.55
CA THR A 13 -19.43 -5.46 -30.01
C THR A 13 -20.05 -6.76 -30.52
N ASP A 14 -21.15 -7.20 -29.90
CA ASP A 14 -22.14 -7.96 -30.65
C ASP A 14 -23.58 -7.84 -30.11
N THR A 15 -24.44 -7.36 -31.01
CA THR A 15 -25.92 -7.33 -31.04
C THR A 15 -26.68 -6.35 -30.13
N ASP A 16 -27.49 -5.49 -30.76
CA ASP A 16 -28.21 -4.35 -30.18
C ASP A 16 -29.22 -4.68 -29.05
N PHE A 17 -29.50 -5.96 -28.79
CA PHE A 17 -30.34 -6.39 -27.66
C PHE A 17 -29.56 -6.44 -26.33
N LYS A 18 -28.25 -6.77 -26.36
CA LYS A 18 -27.35 -6.67 -25.19
C LYS A 18 -27.12 -5.22 -24.78
N ARG A 19 -26.99 -4.31 -25.76
CA ARG A 19 -26.76 -2.87 -25.50
C ARG A 19 -27.86 -2.21 -24.65
N ASN A 20 -29.13 -2.52 -24.89
CA ASN A 20 -30.22 -1.91 -24.12
C ASN A 20 -30.29 -2.43 -22.68
N LYS A 21 -30.11 -3.75 -22.48
CA LYS A 21 -30.10 -4.35 -21.14
C LYS A 21 -28.87 -3.92 -20.33
N ASP A 22 -27.69 -3.92 -20.96
CA ASP A 22 -26.47 -3.42 -20.35
C ASP A 22 -26.59 -1.92 -20.01
N SER A 23 -27.24 -1.12 -20.87
CA SER A 23 -27.50 0.30 -20.59
C SER A 23 -28.41 0.53 -19.39
N ASP A 24 -29.48 -0.28 -19.23
CA ASP A 24 -30.39 -0.18 -18.09
C ASP A 24 -29.75 -0.69 -16.78
N ASP A 25 -29.01 -1.79 -16.83
CA ASP A 25 -28.29 -2.32 -15.67
C ASP A 25 -27.19 -1.35 -15.20
N LEU A 26 -26.47 -0.72 -16.14
CA LEU A 26 -25.47 0.32 -15.84
C LEU A 26 -26.12 1.58 -15.24
N ARG A 27 -27.29 1.99 -15.76
CA ARG A 27 -28.06 3.11 -15.20
C ARG A 27 -28.49 2.80 -13.76
N LYS A 28 -29.06 1.61 -13.53
CA LYS A 28 -29.47 1.14 -12.20
C LYS A 28 -28.28 1.08 -11.23
N ALA A 29 -27.15 0.55 -11.67
CA ALA A 29 -25.92 0.50 -10.87
C ALA A 29 -25.48 1.90 -10.41
N ARG A 30 -25.50 2.86 -11.33
CA ARG A 30 -25.16 4.27 -11.04
C ARG A 30 -26.18 4.95 -10.12
N GLU A 31 -27.47 4.71 -10.32
CA GLU A 31 -28.53 5.24 -9.46
C GLU A 31 -28.37 4.74 -8.03
N LYS A 32 -28.18 3.43 -7.83
CA LYS A 32 -27.95 2.82 -6.51
C LYS A 32 -26.70 3.37 -5.83
N ALA A 33 -25.59 3.46 -6.56
CA ALA A 33 -24.36 4.06 -6.03
C ALA A 33 -24.56 5.55 -5.64
N THR A 34 -25.40 6.28 -6.38
CA THR A 34 -25.75 7.68 -6.05
C THR A 34 -26.62 7.78 -4.81
N ASP A 35 -27.58 6.86 -4.63
CA ASP A 35 -28.48 6.86 -3.48
C ASP A 35 -27.75 6.57 -2.18
N VAL A 36 -26.81 5.61 -2.18
CA VAL A 36 -26.01 5.29 -0.98
C VAL A 36 -25.25 6.50 -0.46
N LEU A 37 -24.76 7.37 -1.34
CA LEU A 37 -24.01 8.56 -0.92
C LEU A 37 -24.85 9.59 -0.17
N LYS A 38 -26.17 9.59 -0.35
CA LYS A 38 -27.09 10.46 0.42
C LYS A 38 -27.05 10.14 1.91
N LEU A 39 -26.62 8.92 2.28
CA LEU A 39 -26.51 8.46 3.65
C LEU A 39 -25.27 8.97 4.37
N ILE A 40 -24.27 9.52 3.66
CA ILE A 40 -23.09 10.09 4.31
C ILE A 40 -23.46 11.51 4.82
N PRO A 41 -23.37 11.82 6.13
CA PRO A 41 -23.83 13.10 6.71
C PRO A 41 -22.98 14.31 6.32
N LYS A 42 -23.59 15.35 5.73
CA LYS A 42 -22.89 16.48 5.06
C LYS A 42 -21.94 17.30 5.95
N GLU A 43 -22.20 17.35 7.26
CA GLU A 43 -21.55 18.29 8.18
C GLU A 43 -20.70 17.62 9.28
N VAL A 44 -20.56 16.29 9.25
CA VAL A 44 -19.81 15.58 10.28
C VAL A 44 -18.31 15.69 9.99
N ILE A 45 -17.57 16.33 10.91
CA ILE A 45 -16.11 16.49 10.81
C ILE A 45 -15.40 15.12 10.85
N ASP A 46 -15.96 14.14 11.55
CA ASP A 46 -15.37 12.81 11.74
C ASP A 46 -16.22 11.68 11.13
N VAL A 47 -16.44 11.76 9.81
CA VAL A 47 -17.23 10.77 9.05
C VAL A 47 -16.69 9.35 9.26
N LYS A 48 -15.37 9.20 9.43
CA LYS A 48 -14.71 7.91 9.65
C LYS A 48 -15.19 7.21 10.92
N LYS A 49 -15.26 7.92 12.06
CA LYS A 49 -15.74 7.31 13.31
C LYS A 49 -17.19 6.85 13.23
N LEU A 50 -18.00 7.49 12.38
CA LEU A 50 -19.39 7.13 12.19
C LEU A 50 -19.57 5.94 11.25
N ILE A 51 -18.89 5.96 10.10
CA ILE A 51 -19.11 5.00 9.01
C ILE A 51 -18.18 3.80 9.12
N THR A 52 -16.95 4.01 9.56
CA THR A 52 -15.89 2.99 9.67
C THR A 52 -15.31 2.93 11.09
N PRO A 53 -16.13 2.62 12.12
CA PRO A 53 -15.71 2.65 13.52
C PRO A 53 -14.69 1.56 13.89
N LEU A 54 -14.64 0.43 13.15
CA LEU A 54 -13.85 -0.74 13.56
C LEU A 54 -12.35 -0.53 13.42
N GLN A 55 -11.93 0.50 12.67
CA GLN A 55 -10.54 0.93 12.53
C GLN A 55 -10.03 1.75 13.72
N GLY A 56 -10.90 2.06 14.69
CA GLY A 56 -10.57 2.89 15.84
C GLY A 56 -9.79 2.16 16.94
N GLU A 57 -9.93 2.65 18.17
CA GLU A 57 -9.19 2.21 19.34
C GLU A 57 -9.11 0.67 19.55
N PRO A 58 -10.19 -0.12 19.35
CA PRO A 58 -10.11 -1.57 19.50
C PRO A 58 -9.06 -2.21 18.59
N TRP A 59 -8.93 -1.71 17.35
CA TRP A 59 -7.96 -2.21 16.39
C TRP A 59 -6.53 -1.80 16.75
N HIS A 60 -6.32 -0.58 17.25
CA HIS A 60 -5.02 -0.14 17.76
C HIS A 60 -4.55 -0.99 18.94
N ILE A 61 -5.41 -1.21 19.93
CA ILE A 61 -5.10 -2.04 21.11
C ILE A 61 -4.80 -3.48 20.68
N TRP A 62 -5.61 -4.05 19.79
CA TRP A 62 -5.40 -5.40 19.27
C TRP A 62 -4.05 -5.53 18.57
N SER A 63 -3.72 -4.56 17.71
CA SER A 63 -2.48 -4.56 16.92
C SER A 63 -1.23 -4.42 17.80
N GLU A 64 -1.26 -3.54 18.80
CA GLU A 64 -0.15 -3.38 19.75
C GLU A 64 0.07 -4.64 20.59
N ASN A 65 -1.00 -5.26 21.10
CA ASN A 65 -0.91 -6.52 21.83
C ASN A 65 -0.35 -7.66 20.96
N SER A 66 -0.76 -7.74 19.68
CA SER A 66 -0.22 -8.70 18.72
C SER A 66 1.29 -8.53 18.51
N LYS A 67 1.77 -7.28 18.36
CA LYS A 67 3.20 -6.98 18.26
C LYS A 67 3.98 -7.33 19.53
N ILE A 68 3.38 -7.18 20.72
CA ILE A 68 4.02 -7.53 21.99
C ILE A 68 4.18 -9.05 22.09
N ILE A 69 3.15 -9.82 21.78
CA ILE A 69 3.17 -11.29 21.83
C ILE A 69 4.23 -11.87 20.88
N ASN A 70 4.36 -11.31 19.68
CA ASN A 70 5.29 -11.81 18.67
C ASN A 70 6.75 -11.39 18.94
N ARG A 71 7.00 -10.50 19.91
CA ARG A 71 8.35 -10.09 20.32
C ARG A 71 8.78 -10.88 21.55
N ALA A 72 9.66 -11.86 21.35
CA ALA A 72 10.22 -12.70 22.41
C ALA A 72 10.90 -11.88 23.54
N SER A 73 11.38 -10.67 23.25
CA SER A 73 11.98 -9.76 24.23
C SER A 73 10.98 -8.96 25.08
N LYS A 74 9.70 -8.90 24.68
CA LYS A 74 8.65 -8.14 25.37
C LYS A 74 7.62 -9.01 26.08
N CYS A 75 7.46 -10.26 25.67
CA CYS A 75 6.56 -11.22 26.29
C CYS A 75 7.36 -12.47 26.66
N THR A 76 7.80 -12.56 27.92
CA THR A 76 8.72 -13.62 28.37
C THR A 76 8.01 -14.75 29.09
N SER A 77 6.84 -14.49 29.68
CA SER A 77 6.07 -15.51 30.41
C SER A 77 4.82 -16.00 29.64
N PRO A 78 4.42 -17.28 29.79
CA PRO A 78 3.16 -17.79 29.26
C PRO A 78 1.92 -17.09 29.81
N GLN A 79 1.98 -16.59 31.05
CA GLN A 79 0.86 -15.91 31.73
C GLN A 79 0.60 -14.53 31.12
N GLU A 80 1.65 -13.74 30.88
CA GLU A 80 1.53 -12.46 30.16
C GLU A 80 0.98 -12.69 28.75
N ARG A 81 1.46 -13.73 28.05
CA ARG A 81 0.96 -14.08 26.71
C ARG A 81 -0.53 -14.37 26.72
N SER A 82 -1.01 -15.14 27.70
CA SER A 82 -2.44 -15.43 27.86
C SER A 82 -3.24 -14.15 28.12
N SER A 83 -2.75 -13.26 28.98
CA SER A 83 -3.40 -11.98 29.29
C SER A 83 -3.57 -11.11 28.03
N TYR A 84 -2.51 -10.94 27.23
CA TYR A 84 -2.60 -10.19 25.97
C TYR A 84 -3.55 -10.87 24.97
N GLN A 85 -3.56 -12.21 24.88
CA GLN A 85 -4.48 -12.94 24.02
C GLN A 85 -5.94 -12.78 24.45
N GLU A 86 -6.23 -12.78 25.74
CA GLU A 86 -7.57 -12.51 26.26
C GLU A 86 -8.01 -11.08 25.95
N GLU A 87 -7.12 -10.10 26.11
CA GLU A 87 -7.42 -8.72 25.77
C GLU A 87 -7.70 -8.54 24.28
N MET A 88 -6.89 -9.17 23.42
CA MET A 88 -7.15 -9.20 21.97
C MET A 88 -8.51 -9.82 21.63
N LYS A 89 -8.90 -10.91 22.30
CA LYS A 89 -10.24 -11.50 22.11
C LYS A 89 -11.34 -10.51 22.47
N LYS A 90 -11.24 -9.82 23.61
CA LYS A 90 -12.22 -8.80 24.01
C LYS A 90 -12.36 -7.69 22.96
N GLN A 91 -11.24 -7.23 22.39
CA GLN A 91 -11.29 -6.21 21.34
C GLN A 91 -12.02 -6.70 20.08
N ARG A 92 -11.85 -7.98 19.67
CA ARG A 92 -12.63 -8.57 18.57
C ARG A 92 -14.12 -8.71 18.89
N GLN A 93 -14.48 -9.02 20.14
CA GLN A 93 -15.88 -9.07 20.56
C GLN A 93 -16.53 -7.68 20.53
N LEU A 94 -15.80 -6.64 20.95
CA LEU A 94 -16.27 -5.26 20.85
C LEU A 94 -16.49 -4.84 19.40
N GLN A 95 -15.55 -5.18 18.51
CA GLN A 95 -15.71 -4.99 17.08
C GLN A 95 -16.95 -5.72 16.56
N LEU A 96 -17.13 -7.01 16.88
CA LEU A 96 -18.28 -7.79 16.41
C LEU A 96 -19.62 -7.21 16.89
N LYS A 97 -19.73 -6.76 18.14
CA LYS A 97 -20.92 -6.05 18.64
C LYS A 97 -21.21 -4.77 17.87
N THR A 98 -20.17 -4.11 17.37
CA THR A 98 -20.30 -2.90 16.55
C THR A 98 -20.80 -3.25 15.14
N VAL A 99 -20.41 -4.39 14.58
CA VAL A 99 -20.92 -4.90 13.28
C VAL A 99 -22.44 -5.06 13.30
N ALA A 100 -23.02 -5.48 14.43
CA ALA A 100 -24.47 -5.61 14.57
C ALA A 100 -25.23 -4.27 14.41
N ASN A 101 -24.55 -3.15 14.64
CA ASN A 101 -25.08 -1.79 14.45
C ASN A 101 -24.31 -1.04 13.36
N MET A 102 -23.85 -1.77 12.33
CA MET A 102 -23.13 -1.20 11.19
C MET A 102 -23.96 -0.08 10.54
N HIS A 103 -23.28 1.02 10.19
CA HIS A 103 -23.93 2.18 9.59
C HIS A 103 -24.60 1.82 8.25
N GLU A 104 -25.79 2.37 7.99
CA GLU A 104 -26.61 2.07 6.80
C GLU A 104 -25.84 2.24 5.49
N PHE A 105 -25.00 3.29 5.40
CA PHE A 105 -24.07 3.48 4.28
C PHE A 105 -23.18 2.25 4.00
N MET A 106 -22.55 1.67 5.03
CA MET A 106 -21.66 0.51 4.87
C MET A 106 -22.46 -0.71 4.45
N GLN A 107 -23.61 -0.94 5.09
CA GLN A 107 -24.50 -2.05 4.76
C GLN A 107 -24.94 -1.99 3.30
N MET A 108 -25.53 -0.86 2.86
CA MET A 108 -25.96 -0.72 1.48
C MET A 108 -24.82 -0.77 0.47
N THR A 109 -23.62 -0.29 0.84
CA THR A 109 -22.44 -0.42 -0.03
C THR A 109 -22.09 -1.90 -0.26
N ILE A 110 -22.10 -2.72 0.80
CA ILE A 110 -21.85 -4.17 0.71
C ILE A 110 -22.95 -4.83 -0.12
N ASP A 111 -24.21 -4.52 0.13
CA ASP A 111 -25.36 -5.09 -0.57
C ASP A 111 -25.31 -4.81 -2.08
N ILE A 112 -24.94 -3.58 -2.48
CA ILE A 112 -24.78 -3.22 -3.91
C ILE A 112 -23.63 -4.02 -4.54
N PHE A 113 -22.49 -4.14 -3.85
CA PHE A 113 -21.37 -4.93 -4.37
C PHE A 113 -21.73 -6.41 -4.50
N GLU A 114 -22.48 -6.96 -3.55
CA GLU A 114 -22.98 -8.33 -3.63
C GLU A 114 -23.95 -8.53 -4.80
N GLU A 115 -24.90 -7.60 -5.00
CA GLU A 115 -25.87 -7.64 -6.10
C GLU A 115 -25.18 -7.68 -7.48
N PHE A 116 -24.13 -6.89 -7.66
CA PHE A 116 -23.41 -6.79 -8.94
C PHE A 116 -22.17 -7.68 -9.04
N LEU A 117 -21.90 -8.55 -8.05
CA LEU A 117 -20.68 -9.36 -7.99
C LEU A 117 -20.41 -10.19 -9.25
N ASN A 118 -21.49 -10.66 -9.91
CA ASN A 118 -21.44 -11.47 -11.12
C ASN A 118 -21.54 -10.65 -12.43
N ASN A 119 -21.61 -9.32 -12.36
CA ASN A 119 -21.67 -8.41 -13.51
C ASN A 119 -20.49 -7.43 -13.47
N ASP A 120 -19.39 -7.79 -14.13
CA ASP A 120 -18.12 -7.07 -14.11
C ASP A 120 -18.25 -5.60 -14.53
N HIS A 121 -19.11 -5.31 -15.50
CA HIS A 121 -19.35 -3.94 -15.97
C HIS A 121 -20.06 -3.10 -14.91
N CYS A 122 -21.15 -3.61 -14.34
CA CYS A 122 -21.89 -2.91 -13.29
C CYS A 122 -21.08 -2.77 -12.01
N PHE A 123 -20.38 -3.83 -11.60
CA PHE A 123 -19.49 -3.81 -10.45
C PHE A 123 -18.40 -2.75 -10.61
N GLY A 124 -17.75 -2.69 -11.78
CA GLY A 124 -16.77 -1.65 -12.09
C GLY A 124 -17.35 -0.24 -12.05
N VAL A 125 -18.56 -0.04 -12.60
CA VAL A 125 -19.24 1.26 -12.54
C VAL A 125 -19.57 1.68 -11.11
N VAL A 126 -20.09 0.77 -10.28
CA VAL A 126 -20.36 1.05 -8.86
C VAL A 126 -19.07 1.45 -8.15
N THR A 127 -17.99 0.67 -8.32
CA THR A 127 -16.69 0.95 -7.72
C THR A 127 -16.19 2.35 -8.07
N GLU A 128 -16.14 2.67 -9.36
CA GLU A 128 -15.66 3.97 -9.84
C GLU A 128 -16.55 5.12 -9.38
N TRP A 129 -17.88 4.91 -9.36
CA TRP A 129 -18.82 5.93 -8.93
C TRP A 129 -18.67 6.25 -7.43
N ILE A 130 -18.59 5.22 -6.58
CA ILE A 130 -18.36 5.40 -5.13
C ILE A 130 -17.01 6.09 -4.90
N LYS A 131 -15.94 5.66 -5.57
CA LYS A 131 -14.60 6.28 -5.47
C LYS A 131 -14.64 7.76 -5.84
N LEU A 132 -15.22 8.11 -6.99
CA LEU A 132 -15.30 9.47 -7.48
C LEU A 132 -16.03 10.39 -6.50
N MET A 133 -17.13 9.91 -5.94
CA MET A 133 -17.97 10.70 -5.05
C MET A 133 -17.36 10.86 -3.64
N LEU A 134 -16.72 9.81 -3.11
CA LEU A 134 -15.94 9.93 -1.86
C LEU A 134 -14.77 10.91 -2.02
N ASN A 135 -14.10 10.89 -3.17
CA ASN A 135 -13.01 11.80 -3.48
C ASN A 135 -13.49 13.25 -3.59
N ASP A 136 -14.60 13.50 -4.27
CA ASP A 136 -15.20 14.83 -4.39
C ASP A 136 -15.54 15.42 -3.01
N ARG A 137 -16.23 14.63 -2.19
CA ARG A 137 -16.58 15.03 -0.83
C ARG A 137 -15.35 15.26 0.05
N SER A 138 -14.38 14.36 -0.01
CA SER A 138 -13.13 14.50 0.74
C SER A 138 -12.41 15.79 0.40
N ARG A 139 -12.38 16.19 -0.88
CA ARG A 139 -11.77 17.46 -1.30
C ARG A 139 -12.42 18.65 -0.60
N THR A 140 -13.75 18.71 -0.54
CA THR A 140 -14.48 19.79 0.14
C THR A 140 -14.20 19.84 1.64
N VAL A 141 -14.20 18.69 2.32
CA VAL A 141 -13.93 18.64 3.77
C VAL A 141 -12.48 19.00 4.06
N THR A 142 -11.53 18.43 3.31
CA THR A 142 -10.09 18.72 3.46
C THR A 142 -9.78 20.18 3.18
N SER A 143 -10.40 20.83 2.18
CA SER A 143 -10.20 22.26 1.93
C SER A 143 -10.66 23.13 3.10
N ASN A 144 -11.80 22.79 3.70
CA ASN A 144 -12.32 23.52 4.87
C ASN A 144 -11.42 23.33 6.10
N CYS A 145 -10.96 22.10 6.35
CA CYS A 145 -10.01 21.82 7.43
C CYS A 145 -8.67 22.53 7.20
N LEU A 146 -8.19 22.61 5.95
CA LEU A 146 -6.96 23.29 5.60
C LEU A 146 -7.06 24.79 5.85
N ALA A 147 -8.16 25.42 5.43
CA ALA A 147 -8.41 26.84 5.69
C ALA A 147 -8.43 27.15 7.19
N ARG A 148 -9.07 26.28 7.99
CA ARG A 148 -9.08 26.41 9.46
C ARG A 148 -7.70 26.25 10.07
N TYR A 149 -6.94 25.24 9.65
CA TYR A 149 -5.56 25.03 10.11
C TYR A 149 -4.67 26.24 9.79
N GLN A 150 -4.77 26.79 8.58
CA GLN A 150 -4.02 27.99 8.18
C GLN A 150 -4.40 29.20 9.03
N SER A 151 -5.69 29.40 9.32
CA SER A 151 -6.17 30.47 10.21
C SER A 151 -5.64 30.32 11.64
N ASP A 152 -5.64 29.10 12.18
CA ASP A 152 -5.14 28.83 13.53
C ASP A 152 -3.62 29.07 13.61
N CYS A 153 -2.87 28.67 12.56
CA CYS A 153 -1.43 28.96 12.45
C CYS A 153 -1.14 30.47 12.43
N GLN A 154 -1.89 31.26 11.67
CA GLN A 154 -1.75 32.72 11.65
C GLN A 154 -2.04 33.33 13.03
N THR A 155 -3.06 32.80 13.73
CA THR A 155 -3.40 33.24 15.09
C THR A 155 -2.25 32.95 16.07
N LEU A 156 -1.62 31.78 15.96
CA LEU A 156 -0.44 31.42 16.75
C LEU A 156 0.75 32.33 16.46
N GLU A 157 1.02 32.67 15.19
CA GLU A 157 2.10 33.60 14.81
C GLU A 157 1.87 35.00 15.38
N LEU A 158 0.63 35.50 15.33
CA LEU A 158 0.26 36.78 15.94
C LEU A 158 0.40 36.74 17.47
N ALA A 159 -0.01 35.66 18.12
CA ALA A 159 0.12 35.51 19.58
C ALA A 159 1.59 35.49 20.04
N LYS A 160 2.48 34.84 19.28
CA LYS A 160 3.94 34.85 19.48
C LYS A 160 4.52 36.26 19.38
N GLY A 161 4.02 37.09 18.47
CA GLY A 161 4.46 38.48 18.29
C GLY A 161 4.10 39.42 19.45
N VAL A 162 3.13 39.06 20.30
CA VAL A 162 2.59 39.92 21.38
C VAL A 162 2.99 39.44 22.78
N ASN A 163 3.87 38.41 22.91
CA ASN A 163 4.25 37.80 24.20
C ASN A 163 3.03 37.39 25.07
N LYS A 164 1.95 36.93 24.44
CA LYS A 164 0.79 36.36 25.15
C LYS A 164 1.05 34.90 25.51
N ASP A 165 0.29 34.37 26.46
CA ASP A 165 0.20 32.92 26.65
C ASP A 165 -0.28 32.28 25.34
N ILE A 166 0.53 31.38 24.78
CA ILE A 166 0.31 30.73 23.49
C ILE A 166 -0.27 29.32 23.63
N SER A 167 -0.43 28.80 24.86
CA SER A 167 -0.84 27.42 25.12
C SER A 167 -2.16 27.07 24.42
N GLU A 168 -3.17 27.93 24.52
CA GLU A 168 -4.47 27.74 23.86
C GLU A 168 -4.35 27.74 22.33
N ALA A 169 -3.54 28.64 21.76
CA ALA A 169 -3.34 28.73 20.32
C ALA A 169 -2.57 27.52 19.78
N GLU A 170 -1.58 27.01 20.53
CA GLU A 170 -0.86 25.78 20.20
C GLU A 170 -1.78 24.56 20.24
N GLU A 171 -2.68 24.48 21.24
CA GLU A 171 -3.68 23.42 21.32
C GLU A 171 -4.66 23.47 20.15
N GLN A 172 -5.15 24.66 19.76
CA GLN A 172 -6.01 24.81 18.59
C GLN A 172 -5.32 24.38 17.30
N VAL A 173 -4.07 24.80 17.07
CA VAL A 173 -3.27 24.37 15.91
C VAL A 173 -3.07 22.85 15.91
N LYS A 174 -2.81 22.24 17.06
CA LYS A 174 -2.69 20.77 17.17
C LYS A 174 -4.01 20.08 16.83
N LYS A 175 -5.13 20.61 17.31
CA LYS A 175 -6.48 20.09 17.05
C LYS A 175 -6.86 20.23 15.57
N SER A 176 -6.64 21.38 14.95
CA SER A 176 -6.94 21.58 13.52
C SER A 176 -6.01 20.80 12.61
N LYS A 177 -4.73 20.62 12.96
CA LYS A 177 -3.82 19.69 12.27
C LYS A 177 -4.31 18.25 12.34
N SER A 178 -4.76 17.81 13.52
CA SER A 178 -5.36 16.48 13.69
C SER A 178 -6.60 16.29 12.82
N ASN A 179 -7.52 17.27 12.83
CA ASN A 179 -8.72 17.26 11.99
C ASN A 179 -8.38 17.25 10.49
N LEU A 180 -7.36 18.01 10.07
CA LEU A 180 -6.89 18.00 8.68
C LEU A 180 -6.39 16.62 8.26
N ASN A 181 -5.68 15.92 9.14
CA ASN A 181 -5.18 14.58 8.89
C ASN A 181 -6.31 13.52 8.86
N SER A 182 -7.34 13.66 9.70
CA SER A 182 -8.46 12.72 9.76
C SER A 182 -9.55 12.97 8.69
N ALA A 183 -9.62 14.19 8.14
CA ALA A 183 -10.63 14.62 7.17
C ALA A 183 -10.80 13.74 5.92
N PRO A 184 -9.74 13.22 5.25
CA PRO A 184 -9.92 12.52 3.98
C PRO A 184 -10.58 11.14 4.16
N PHE A 185 -11.81 10.96 3.67
CA PHE A 185 -12.55 9.70 3.69
C PHE A 185 -12.64 9.08 2.29
N ARG A 186 -11.98 7.94 2.11
CA ARG A 186 -11.72 7.35 0.80
C ARG A 186 -12.07 5.86 0.77
N PHE A 187 -12.16 5.30 -0.43
CA PHE A 187 -12.56 3.91 -0.67
C PHE A 187 -11.70 2.89 0.10
N GLU A 188 -10.41 3.16 0.30
CA GLU A 188 -9.50 2.31 1.06
C GLU A 188 -9.97 2.11 2.51
N HIS A 189 -10.58 3.12 3.13
CA HIS A 189 -11.15 3.00 4.48
C HIS A 189 -12.36 2.07 4.50
N LEU A 190 -13.16 2.01 3.42
CA LEU A 190 -14.27 1.05 3.35
C LEU A 190 -13.74 -0.37 3.29
N MET A 191 -12.69 -0.61 2.51
CA MET A 191 -12.07 -1.93 2.37
C MET A 191 -11.35 -2.36 3.64
N ARG A 192 -10.70 -1.43 4.34
CA ARG A 192 -10.14 -1.69 5.66
C ARG A 192 -11.23 -2.06 6.66
N GLU A 193 -12.37 -1.38 6.64
CA GLU A 193 -13.52 -1.72 7.48
C GLU A 193 -14.02 -3.13 7.20
N CYS A 194 -14.19 -3.51 5.92
CA CYS A 194 -14.56 -4.86 5.52
C CYS A 194 -13.57 -5.91 6.06
N GLY A 195 -12.27 -5.62 6.05
CA GLY A 195 -11.26 -6.49 6.66
C GLY A 195 -11.45 -6.65 8.17
N GLN A 196 -11.75 -5.57 8.89
CA GLN A 196 -12.02 -5.63 10.33
C GLN A 196 -13.32 -6.37 10.66
N ILE A 197 -14.37 -6.17 9.86
CA ILE A 197 -15.62 -6.95 9.96
C ILE A 197 -15.28 -8.43 9.83
N PHE A 198 -14.61 -8.82 8.74
CA PHE A 198 -14.24 -10.20 8.47
C PHE A 198 -13.42 -10.82 9.61
N GLU A 199 -12.34 -10.17 10.05
CA GLU A 199 -11.48 -10.75 11.11
C GLU A 199 -12.18 -10.82 12.47
N SER A 200 -13.06 -9.87 12.80
CA SER A 200 -13.86 -9.93 14.03
C SER A 200 -14.83 -11.14 14.01
N ILE A 201 -15.47 -11.39 12.88
CA ILE A 201 -16.38 -12.53 12.69
C ILE A 201 -15.59 -13.84 12.80
N GLU A 202 -14.54 -14.01 12.00
CA GLU A 202 -13.77 -15.26 11.96
C GLU A 202 -13.09 -15.59 13.29
N THR A 203 -12.63 -14.58 14.03
CA THR A 203 -12.03 -14.82 15.36
C THR A 203 -13.11 -15.28 16.35
N CYS A 204 -14.25 -14.57 16.41
CA CYS A 204 -15.30 -14.84 17.40
C CYS A 204 -16.11 -16.12 17.12
N LYS A 205 -16.20 -16.58 15.86
CA LYS A 205 -16.82 -17.87 15.50
C LYS A 205 -16.31 -19.05 16.33
N SER A 206 -15.05 -18.99 16.77
CA SER A 206 -14.43 -20.07 17.52
C SER A 206 -14.86 -20.18 18.98
N TYR A 207 -15.58 -19.18 19.53
CA TYR A 207 -15.95 -19.16 20.95
C TYR A 207 -17.26 -18.43 21.30
N GLU A 208 -17.99 -17.85 20.34
CA GLU A 208 -19.33 -17.28 20.57
C GLU A 208 -20.41 -18.08 19.85
N ASP A 209 -21.37 -18.61 20.62
CA ASP A 209 -22.58 -19.25 20.10
C ASP A 209 -23.68 -18.20 19.84
N GLY A 210 -24.50 -18.41 18.80
CA GLY A 210 -25.71 -17.60 18.55
C GLY A 210 -25.52 -16.37 17.66
N MET A 211 -24.45 -16.32 16.86
CA MET A 211 -24.25 -15.29 15.85
C MET A 211 -25.37 -15.30 14.79
N SER A 212 -25.87 -14.12 14.42
CA SER A 212 -26.90 -14.02 13.37
C SER A 212 -26.37 -14.53 12.03
N SER A 213 -27.16 -15.34 11.33
CA SER A 213 -26.81 -15.89 10.02
C SER A 213 -26.46 -14.81 9.00
N ALA A 214 -27.12 -13.64 9.07
CA ALA A 214 -26.82 -12.51 8.20
C ALA A 214 -25.39 -11.96 8.40
N ILE A 215 -24.92 -11.89 9.65
CA ILE A 215 -23.55 -11.45 9.95
C ILE A 215 -22.55 -12.54 9.55
N GLU A 216 -22.89 -13.80 9.77
CA GLU A 216 -22.06 -14.93 9.36
C GLU A 216 -21.82 -14.96 7.84
N MET A 217 -22.84 -14.63 7.05
CA MET A 217 -22.74 -14.54 5.58
C MET A 217 -21.70 -13.52 5.11
N LEU A 218 -21.48 -12.42 5.86
CA LEU A 218 -20.46 -11.41 5.53
C LEU A 218 -19.06 -12.02 5.48
N SER A 219 -18.79 -13.07 6.26
CA SER A 219 -17.48 -13.74 6.24
C SER A 219 -17.21 -14.43 4.90
N THR A 220 -18.25 -14.75 4.14
CA THR A 220 -18.14 -15.34 2.80
C THR A 220 -18.22 -14.28 1.71
N THR A 221 -19.07 -13.27 1.88
CA THR A 221 -19.33 -12.23 0.87
C THR A 221 -18.18 -11.22 0.77
N LEU A 222 -17.62 -10.74 1.89
CA LEU A 222 -16.60 -9.68 1.89
C LEU A 222 -15.30 -10.08 1.18
N PRO A 223 -14.71 -11.29 1.42
CA PRO A 223 -13.52 -11.69 0.68
C PRO A 223 -13.75 -11.81 -0.84
N LYS A 224 -14.96 -12.19 -1.28
CA LYS A 224 -15.31 -12.27 -2.70
C LYS A 224 -15.36 -10.90 -3.35
N ILE A 225 -15.98 -9.92 -2.67
CA ILE A 225 -16.02 -8.53 -3.13
C ILE A 225 -14.59 -7.99 -3.29
N ALA A 226 -13.75 -8.13 -2.27
CA ALA A 226 -12.37 -7.66 -2.30
C ALA A 226 -11.52 -8.37 -3.38
N ALA A 227 -11.71 -9.68 -3.57
CA ALA A 227 -11.05 -10.42 -4.64
C ALA A 227 -11.46 -9.91 -6.04
N LYS A 228 -12.76 -9.60 -6.22
CA LYS A 228 -13.27 -9.04 -7.48
C LYS A 228 -12.70 -7.65 -7.74
N LEU A 229 -12.65 -6.78 -6.73
CA LEU A 229 -12.01 -5.47 -6.80
C LEU A 229 -10.53 -5.59 -7.19
N LEU A 230 -9.79 -6.49 -6.53
CA LEU A 230 -8.37 -6.71 -6.83
C LEU A 230 -8.14 -7.19 -8.28
N LEU A 231 -9.02 -8.05 -8.81
CA LEU A 231 -8.98 -8.50 -10.21
C LEU A 231 -9.36 -7.41 -11.22
N LEU A 232 -10.18 -6.43 -10.82
CA LEU A 232 -10.44 -5.21 -11.62
C LEU A 232 -9.28 -4.20 -11.56
N GLY A 233 -8.24 -4.51 -10.80
CA GLY A 233 -7.08 -3.64 -10.63
C GLY A 233 -7.26 -2.61 -9.53
N GLU A 234 -8.20 -2.79 -8.60
CA GLU A 234 -8.22 -1.95 -7.39
C GLU A 234 -7.11 -2.37 -6.42
N PRO A 235 -6.43 -1.40 -5.78
CA PRO A 235 -5.41 -1.71 -4.79
C PRO A 235 -6.03 -2.26 -3.49
N LEU A 236 -5.52 -3.40 -3.01
CA LEU A 236 -5.84 -3.98 -1.72
C LEU A 236 -4.79 -3.56 -0.69
N GLU A 237 -5.20 -2.96 0.42
CA GLU A 237 -4.29 -2.72 1.54
C GLU A 237 -3.94 -4.03 2.25
N ILE A 238 -2.66 -4.38 2.30
CA ILE A 238 -2.16 -5.58 2.98
C ILE A 238 -1.47 -5.27 4.30
N LEU A 239 -1.00 -4.04 4.50
CA LEU A 239 -0.45 -3.57 5.78
C LEU A 239 -1.12 -2.24 6.08
N ASP A 240 -1.79 -2.16 7.22
CA ASP A 240 -2.41 -0.92 7.70
C ASP A 240 -1.32 0.02 8.22
N GLY A 241 -1.19 1.20 7.61
CA GLY A 241 -0.23 2.21 8.05
C GLY A 241 -0.51 2.80 9.43
N ASP A 242 -1.78 2.88 9.85
CA ASP A 242 -2.16 3.53 11.11
C ASP A 242 -1.81 2.65 12.32
N THR A 243 -1.86 1.34 12.15
CA THR A 243 -1.45 0.37 13.19
C THR A 243 -0.14 -0.33 12.89
N THR A 244 0.46 -0.15 11.71
CA THR A 244 1.62 -0.94 11.24
C THR A 244 1.41 -2.44 11.45
N HIS A 245 0.27 -2.96 10.98
CA HIS A 245 -0.10 -4.35 11.17
C HIS A 245 -0.69 -4.96 9.88
N VAL A 246 -0.40 -6.23 9.64
CA VAL A 246 -0.94 -7.01 8.52
C VAL A 246 -2.13 -7.83 9.00
N PRO A 247 -3.37 -7.54 8.56
CA PRO A 247 -4.53 -8.38 8.85
C PRO A 247 -4.44 -9.69 8.05
N LEU A 248 -3.66 -10.65 8.56
CA LEU A 248 -3.29 -11.86 7.84
C LEU A 248 -4.49 -12.72 7.44
N MET A 249 -5.52 -12.82 8.30
CA MET A 249 -6.70 -13.63 8.01
C MET A 249 -7.48 -13.02 6.84
N TRP A 250 -7.63 -11.70 6.84
CA TRP A 250 -8.25 -10.97 5.74
C TRP A 250 -7.48 -11.13 4.43
N VAL A 251 -6.17 -10.85 4.43
CA VAL A 251 -5.35 -10.93 3.21
C VAL A 251 -5.34 -12.35 2.63
N GLU A 252 -5.24 -13.38 3.49
CA GLU A 252 -5.33 -14.78 3.06
C GLU A 252 -6.69 -15.09 2.44
N ALA A 253 -7.79 -14.70 3.08
CA ALA A 253 -9.13 -14.98 2.59
C ALA A 253 -9.37 -14.35 1.22
N VAL A 254 -8.92 -13.10 1.01
CA VAL A 254 -9.04 -12.40 -0.28
C VAL A 254 -8.24 -13.12 -1.36
N LEU A 255 -6.96 -13.43 -1.12
CA LEU A 255 -6.12 -14.12 -2.10
C LEU A 255 -6.59 -15.54 -2.38
N TYR A 256 -7.16 -16.23 -1.40
CA TYR A 256 -7.82 -17.50 -1.61
C TYR A 256 -9.02 -17.37 -2.55
N GLN A 257 -9.87 -16.35 -2.39
CA GLN A 257 -10.97 -16.09 -3.33
C GLN A 257 -10.46 -15.71 -4.73
N VAL A 258 -9.36 -14.95 -4.84
CA VAL A 258 -8.72 -14.70 -6.14
C VAL A 258 -8.32 -16.03 -6.79
N LYS A 259 -7.66 -16.93 -6.05
CA LYS A 259 -7.32 -18.27 -6.54
C LYS A 259 -8.54 -19.06 -6.99
N GLN A 260 -9.68 -18.97 -6.30
CA GLN A 260 -10.91 -19.63 -6.73
C GLN A 260 -11.42 -19.07 -8.07
N LEU A 261 -11.31 -17.75 -8.28
CA LEU A 261 -11.81 -17.06 -9.47
C LEU A 261 -10.93 -17.27 -10.71
N ILE A 262 -9.60 -17.26 -10.55
CA ILE A 262 -8.65 -17.31 -11.69
C ILE A 262 -7.76 -18.56 -11.70
N HIS A 263 -7.98 -19.51 -10.80
CA HIS A 263 -7.09 -20.64 -10.49
C HIS A 263 -5.73 -20.20 -9.92
N ASP A 264 -4.86 -21.17 -9.62
CA ASP A 264 -3.57 -20.92 -8.97
C ASP A 264 -2.51 -20.41 -9.96
N LYS A 265 -2.66 -19.15 -10.35
CA LYS A 265 -1.86 -18.48 -11.38
C LYS A 265 -0.47 -18.11 -10.87
N LYS A 266 0.50 -18.05 -11.79
CA LYS A 266 1.88 -17.66 -11.51
C LYS A 266 2.02 -16.15 -11.52
N LEU A 267 2.72 -15.61 -10.53
CA LEU A 267 2.88 -14.19 -10.27
C LEU A 267 4.36 -13.78 -10.38
N LEU A 268 4.60 -12.59 -10.93
CA LEU A 268 5.85 -11.85 -10.74
C LEU A 268 5.62 -10.75 -9.72
N SER A 269 6.31 -10.81 -8.58
CA SER A 269 6.18 -9.80 -7.53
C SER A 269 7.13 -8.63 -7.72
N ILE A 270 6.60 -7.42 -7.81
CA ILE A 270 7.39 -6.18 -7.90
C ILE A 270 7.05 -5.32 -6.70
N SER A 271 8.05 -4.90 -5.94
CA SER A 271 7.86 -3.97 -4.83
C SER A 271 8.65 -2.69 -5.03
N VAL A 272 8.21 -1.59 -4.41
CA VAL A 272 8.92 -0.29 -4.46
C VAL A 272 9.20 0.20 -3.04
N VAL A 273 10.38 0.75 -2.81
CA VAL A 273 10.79 1.38 -1.55
C VAL A 273 11.45 2.72 -1.85
N GLY A 274 11.27 3.69 -0.98
CA GLY A 274 11.90 5.02 -1.10
C GLY A 274 11.24 6.05 -0.20
N LEU A 275 11.87 7.20 -0.04
CA LEU A 275 11.38 8.28 0.82
C LEU A 275 9.95 8.72 0.48
N GLN A 276 9.29 9.34 1.45
CA GLN A 276 8.01 10.02 1.25
C GLN A 276 8.10 11.05 0.13
N SER A 277 7.05 11.12 -0.69
CA SER A 277 6.94 12.07 -1.82
C SER A 277 8.06 11.98 -2.88
N SER A 278 8.78 10.84 -2.95
CA SER A 278 9.83 10.58 -3.95
C SER A 278 9.31 10.18 -5.34
N GLY A 279 7.98 10.11 -5.55
CA GLY A 279 7.40 9.76 -6.86
C GLY A 279 7.24 8.26 -7.13
N LYS A 280 7.27 7.39 -6.10
CA LYS A 280 7.11 5.93 -6.21
C LYS A 280 5.86 5.51 -6.97
N SER A 281 4.68 5.93 -6.49
CA SER A 281 3.40 5.59 -7.11
C SER A 281 3.30 6.16 -8.53
N THR A 282 3.88 7.34 -8.80
CA THR A 282 3.95 7.93 -10.15
C THR A 282 4.80 7.07 -11.09
N LEU A 283 5.95 6.60 -10.62
CA LEU A 283 6.82 5.70 -11.38
C LEU A 283 6.10 4.37 -11.68
N LEU A 284 5.45 3.77 -10.69
CA LEU A 284 4.69 2.52 -10.86
C LEU A 284 3.52 2.68 -11.84
N ASN A 285 2.77 3.78 -11.73
CA ASN A 285 1.71 4.11 -12.69
C ASN A 285 2.24 4.21 -14.11
N THR A 286 3.41 4.83 -14.30
CA THR A 286 4.00 5.00 -15.63
C THR A 286 4.58 3.68 -16.18
N LEU A 287 5.16 2.83 -15.33
CA LEU A 287 5.72 1.53 -15.72
C LEU A 287 4.64 0.53 -16.15
N PHE A 288 3.57 0.43 -15.36
CA PHE A 288 2.60 -0.66 -15.45
C PHE A 288 1.19 -0.19 -15.85
N GLY A 289 0.95 1.11 -16.02
CA GLY A 289 -0.36 1.65 -16.36
C GLY A 289 -1.36 1.57 -15.20
N LEU A 290 -0.85 1.72 -13.97
CA LEU A 290 -1.61 1.62 -12.73
C LEU A 290 -2.31 2.94 -12.39
N GLN A 291 -3.21 2.87 -11.41
CA GLN A 291 -4.01 4.00 -10.94
C GLN A 291 -3.81 4.25 -9.44
N PHE A 292 -2.58 4.05 -8.92
CA PHE A 292 -2.27 4.52 -7.58
C PHE A 292 -2.46 6.04 -7.54
N ALA A 293 -3.16 6.58 -6.54
CA ALA A 293 -3.38 8.01 -6.53
C ALA A 293 -2.11 8.80 -6.15
N VAL A 294 -1.83 9.86 -6.91
CA VAL A 294 -0.55 10.59 -6.92
C VAL A 294 -0.81 12.08 -6.68
N ASN A 295 -1.03 12.49 -5.44
CA ASN A 295 -1.21 13.91 -5.09
C ASN A 295 -0.15 14.36 -4.09
N ALA A 296 0.38 15.57 -4.28
CA ALA A 296 1.21 16.24 -3.27
C ALA A 296 0.37 16.48 -2.00
N GLY A 297 0.71 15.78 -0.92
CA GLY A 297 -0.07 15.74 0.33
C GLY A 297 -0.84 14.43 0.57
N ARG A 298 -0.98 13.57 -0.45
CA ARG A 298 -1.48 12.19 -0.29
C ARG A 298 -0.27 11.30 -0.02
N CYS A 299 -0.07 10.96 1.24
CA CYS A 299 0.94 9.98 1.61
C CYS A 299 0.21 8.64 1.70
N THR A 300 0.58 7.68 0.85
CA THR A 300 0.18 6.29 1.04
C THR A 300 0.55 5.92 2.47
N SER A 301 -0.39 5.38 3.24
CA SER A 301 -0.12 4.90 4.60
C SER A 301 -0.32 3.40 4.59
N GLY A 302 0.73 2.65 4.90
CA GLY A 302 0.71 1.20 4.77
C GLY A 302 1.26 0.64 3.45
N VAL A 303 0.89 -0.59 3.11
CA VAL A 303 1.32 -1.29 1.88
C VAL A 303 0.11 -1.75 1.08
N PHE A 304 0.10 -1.45 -0.21
CA PHE A 304 -0.97 -1.78 -1.12
C PHE A 304 -0.51 -2.77 -2.20
N MET A 305 -1.31 -3.79 -2.43
CA MET A 305 -1.15 -4.81 -3.45
C MET A 305 -2.09 -4.54 -4.62
N GLN A 306 -1.59 -4.57 -5.85
CA GLN A 306 -2.41 -4.47 -7.06
C GLN A 306 -2.03 -5.58 -8.05
N LEU A 307 -3.02 -6.22 -8.66
CA LEU A 307 -2.81 -7.24 -9.69
C LEU A 307 -2.93 -6.64 -11.09
N VAL A 308 -1.96 -6.97 -11.95
CA VAL A 308 -1.92 -6.54 -13.35
C VAL A 308 -1.90 -7.79 -14.23
N PRO A 309 -2.95 -8.02 -15.04
CA PRO A 309 -2.97 -9.14 -15.98
C PRO A 309 -1.92 -8.93 -17.06
N VAL A 310 -1.13 -9.96 -17.34
CA VAL A 310 -0.16 -9.95 -18.44
C VAL A 310 -0.84 -10.52 -19.67
N SER A 311 -0.88 -9.75 -20.77
CA SER A 311 -1.38 -10.28 -22.03
C SER A 311 -0.55 -11.49 -22.47
N LYS A 312 -1.17 -12.52 -23.06
CA LYS A 312 -0.52 -13.75 -23.52
C LYS A 312 0.78 -13.43 -24.30
N GLY A 313 1.91 -13.59 -23.63
CA GLY A 313 3.25 -13.51 -24.17
C GLY A 313 4.07 -14.69 -23.64
N ASN A 314 5.27 -14.90 -24.17
CA ASN A 314 6.16 -15.98 -23.73
C ASN A 314 6.82 -15.69 -22.36
N TYR A 315 6.05 -15.16 -21.40
CA TYR A 315 6.50 -14.94 -20.03
C TYR A 315 6.07 -16.13 -19.18
N GLY A 316 6.92 -16.60 -18.26
CA GLY A 316 6.64 -17.76 -17.40
C GLY A 316 5.61 -17.53 -16.29
N PHE A 317 4.89 -16.41 -16.32
CA PHE A 317 3.94 -15.93 -15.32
C PHE A 317 2.70 -15.31 -15.98
N ASP A 318 1.58 -15.31 -15.26
CA ASP A 318 0.27 -14.88 -15.74
C ASP A 318 -0.09 -13.45 -15.30
N TYR A 319 0.37 -13.02 -14.13
CA TYR A 319 0.10 -11.70 -13.55
C TYR A 319 1.36 -11.06 -12.98
N ILE A 320 1.41 -9.74 -12.96
CA ILE A 320 2.34 -8.97 -12.14
C ILE A 320 1.58 -8.53 -10.90
N VAL A 321 2.14 -8.81 -9.72
CA VAL A 321 1.66 -8.20 -8.48
C VAL A 321 2.59 -7.04 -8.12
N VAL A 322 2.02 -5.86 -7.92
CA VAL A 322 2.75 -4.66 -7.56
C VAL A 322 2.43 -4.29 -6.12
N PHE A 323 3.48 -4.16 -5.30
CA PHE A 323 3.41 -3.69 -3.93
C PHE A 323 3.88 -2.23 -3.85
N ASP A 324 2.95 -1.30 -3.71
CA ASP A 324 3.22 0.11 -3.44
C ASP A 324 3.22 0.38 -1.93
N THR A 325 4.06 1.30 -1.48
CA THR A 325 4.28 1.53 -0.05
C THR A 325 4.13 2.97 0.35
N GLU A 326 3.86 3.16 1.64
CA GLU A 326 4.21 4.39 2.34
C GLU A 326 5.67 4.75 2.10
N GLY A 327 5.95 6.05 2.05
CA GLY A 327 7.32 6.50 2.00
C GLY A 327 7.97 6.46 3.37
N LEU A 328 9.21 5.99 3.38
CA LEU A 328 10.04 5.97 4.58
C LEU A 328 10.23 7.39 5.13
N ARG A 329 10.49 7.50 6.43
CA ARG A 329 10.71 8.75 7.17
C ARG A 329 9.51 9.69 7.16
N SER A 330 8.31 9.15 7.36
CA SER A 330 7.13 10.02 7.44
C SER A 330 7.19 10.88 8.71
N GLN A 331 6.92 12.19 8.58
CA GLN A 331 6.94 13.18 9.69
C GLN A 331 5.88 12.94 10.79
N ARG A 332 5.32 11.72 10.87
CA ARG A 332 4.20 11.35 11.76
C ARG A 332 4.66 10.83 13.11
N TYR A 333 5.87 10.28 13.19
CA TYR A 333 6.45 9.82 14.43
C TYR A 333 7.48 10.85 14.90
N ASP A 334 7.62 11.01 16.20
CA ASP A 334 8.61 11.85 16.85
C ASP A 334 9.65 10.93 17.54
N GLY A 335 10.81 10.74 16.91
CA GLY A 335 12.00 10.18 17.57
C GLY A 335 12.43 8.77 17.14
N THR A 336 13.10 8.04 18.04
CA THR A 336 13.80 6.76 17.78
C THR A 336 12.92 5.61 17.28
N GLY A 337 11.59 5.74 17.38
CA GLY A 337 10.61 4.79 16.84
C GLY A 337 10.50 4.80 15.32
N GLU A 338 10.81 5.92 14.66
CA GLU A 338 10.77 6.10 13.19
C GLU A 338 11.65 5.08 12.46
N LEU A 339 12.92 4.99 12.86
CA LEU A 339 13.90 4.11 12.23
C LEU A 339 13.49 2.64 12.30
N ARG A 340 12.88 2.22 13.41
CA ARG A 340 12.43 0.84 13.58
C ARG A 340 11.20 0.55 12.73
N HIS A 341 10.28 1.49 12.63
CA HIS A 341 9.11 1.38 11.76
C HIS A 341 9.54 1.29 10.29
N ASP A 342 10.43 2.18 9.85
CA ASP A 342 10.94 2.18 8.48
C ASP A 342 11.69 0.90 8.12
N ASN A 343 12.55 0.41 9.03
CA ASN A 343 13.26 -0.85 8.83
C ASN A 343 12.31 -2.05 8.74
N MET A 344 11.24 -2.06 9.53
CA MET A 344 10.20 -3.09 9.51
C MET A 344 9.46 -3.07 8.16
N LEU A 345 8.98 -1.90 7.75
CA LEU A 345 8.25 -1.70 6.50
C LEU A 345 9.11 -2.06 5.30
N ALA A 346 10.36 -1.60 5.27
CA ALA A 346 11.31 -1.92 4.21
C ALA A 346 11.60 -3.43 4.17
N THR A 347 11.85 -4.08 5.31
CA THR A 347 12.09 -5.53 5.37
C THR A 347 10.88 -6.31 4.84
N PHE A 348 9.66 -5.92 5.25
CA PHE A 348 8.43 -6.54 4.79
C PHE A 348 8.27 -6.41 3.27
N VAL A 349 8.34 -5.18 2.75
CA VAL A 349 8.09 -4.88 1.33
C VAL A 349 9.17 -5.48 0.42
N ILE A 350 10.44 -5.34 0.80
CA ILE A 350 11.55 -5.94 0.07
C ILE A 350 11.35 -7.45 0.06
N GLY A 351 11.00 -8.02 1.22
CA GLY A 351 10.68 -9.43 1.39
C GLY A 351 9.61 -9.93 0.40
N LEU A 352 8.58 -9.15 0.10
CA LEU A 352 7.50 -9.52 -0.81
C LEU A 352 7.90 -9.52 -2.29
N GLY A 353 8.86 -8.67 -2.67
CA GLY A 353 9.28 -8.47 -4.06
C GLY A 353 10.19 -9.60 -4.59
N ASP A 354 9.87 -10.12 -5.77
CA ASP A 354 10.86 -10.84 -6.59
C ASP A 354 11.87 -9.86 -7.18
N ILE A 355 11.37 -8.66 -7.54
CA ILE A 355 12.15 -7.52 -7.99
C ILE A 355 11.75 -6.33 -7.11
N THR A 356 12.73 -5.72 -6.45
CA THR A 356 12.53 -4.52 -5.62
C THR A 356 13.10 -3.30 -6.34
N ILE A 357 12.27 -2.28 -6.52
CA ILE A 357 12.67 -0.97 -7.02
C ILE A 357 12.99 -0.07 -5.83
N VAL A 358 14.24 0.33 -5.69
CA VAL A 358 14.67 1.32 -4.69
C VAL A 358 14.69 2.69 -5.37
N ASN A 359 13.69 3.50 -5.06
CA ASN A 359 13.48 4.82 -5.64
C ASN A 359 14.16 5.90 -4.78
N VAL A 360 15.15 6.56 -5.36
CA VAL A 360 15.92 7.64 -4.75
C VAL A 360 15.62 8.91 -5.55
N LYS A 361 15.28 10.03 -4.88
CA LYS A 361 14.93 11.29 -5.56
C LYS A 361 15.86 12.41 -5.11
N GLY A 362 16.41 13.13 -6.08
CA GLY A 362 17.26 14.31 -5.84
C GLY A 362 18.69 13.97 -5.46
N GLU A 363 19.56 14.98 -5.40
CA GLU A 363 21.02 14.83 -5.21
C GLU A 363 21.44 14.92 -3.72
N ASN A 364 20.48 14.92 -2.78
CA ASN A 364 20.79 15.07 -1.36
C ASN A 364 21.47 13.80 -0.81
N THR A 365 22.78 13.90 -0.58
CA THR A 365 23.62 12.77 -0.14
C THR A 365 23.19 12.13 1.18
N SER A 366 22.56 12.87 2.11
CA SER A 366 22.11 12.29 3.38
C SER A 366 20.85 11.42 3.19
N GLU A 367 19.86 11.94 2.48
CA GLU A 367 18.61 11.22 2.16
C GLU A 367 18.86 9.96 1.34
N VAL A 368 19.78 10.04 0.37
CA VAL A 368 20.24 8.89 -0.41
C VAL A 368 20.83 7.84 0.53
N LYS A 369 21.78 8.23 1.39
CA LYS A 369 22.44 7.31 2.33
C LYS A 369 21.45 6.63 3.26
N ASP A 370 20.47 7.36 3.78
CA ASP A 370 19.45 6.82 4.68
C ASP A 370 18.59 5.74 4.01
N ILE A 371 18.07 5.98 2.81
CA ILE A 371 17.28 4.97 2.08
C ILE A 371 18.13 3.73 1.79
N LEU A 372 19.35 3.96 1.30
CA LEU A 372 20.26 2.87 0.94
C LEU A 372 20.59 2.02 2.17
N GLN A 373 20.87 2.63 3.31
CA GLN A 373 21.15 1.90 4.54
C GLN A 373 19.96 1.03 4.97
N ILE A 374 18.74 1.58 4.95
CA ILE A 374 17.51 0.84 5.26
C ILE A 374 17.31 -0.33 4.29
N ALA A 375 17.49 -0.09 2.99
CA ALA A 375 17.32 -1.12 1.97
C ALA A 375 18.39 -2.23 2.07
N VAL A 376 19.66 -1.87 2.25
CA VAL A 376 20.78 -2.80 2.42
C VAL A 376 20.56 -3.67 3.66
N HIS A 377 20.15 -3.07 4.78
CA HIS A 377 19.87 -3.80 6.01
C HIS A 377 18.72 -4.80 5.83
N ALA A 378 17.64 -4.39 5.16
CA ALA A 378 16.53 -5.27 4.83
C ALA A 378 16.96 -6.45 3.92
N PHE A 379 17.73 -6.20 2.85
CA PHE A 379 18.26 -7.27 1.99
C PHE A 379 19.15 -8.23 2.76
N LEU A 380 20.00 -7.71 3.64
CA LEU A 380 20.87 -8.52 4.49
C LEU A 380 20.04 -9.44 5.39
N ARG A 381 19.07 -8.90 6.13
CA ARG A 381 18.19 -9.71 7.00
C ARG A 381 17.49 -10.81 6.23
N LEU A 382 16.93 -10.49 5.07
CA LEU A 382 16.28 -11.48 4.21
C LEU A 382 17.25 -12.55 3.71
N LYS A 383 18.50 -12.18 3.39
CA LYS A 383 19.56 -13.14 3.08
C LYS A 383 19.85 -14.08 4.24
N LEU A 384 19.92 -13.59 5.47
CA LEU A 384 20.20 -14.43 6.65
C LEU A 384 19.08 -15.43 6.91
N VAL A 385 17.82 -15.03 6.68
CA VAL A 385 16.64 -15.90 6.79
C VAL A 385 16.46 -16.82 5.56
N ASN A 386 17.22 -16.59 4.48
CA ASN A 386 17.03 -17.21 3.16
C ASN A 386 17.20 -18.73 3.12
N LYS A 387 17.77 -19.35 4.17
CA LYS A 387 17.80 -20.82 4.29
C LYS A 387 16.40 -21.44 4.39
N LYS A 388 15.40 -20.69 4.88
CA LYS A 388 14.02 -21.15 5.05
C LYS A 388 13.10 -20.70 3.90
N LEU A 389 13.34 -19.52 3.34
CA LEU A 389 12.41 -18.85 2.43
C LEU A 389 12.77 -18.97 0.93
N ASN A 390 13.99 -19.43 0.58
CA ASN A 390 14.46 -19.60 -0.80
C ASN A 390 14.14 -18.40 -1.73
N LEU A 391 14.22 -17.19 -1.17
CA LEU A 391 13.97 -15.93 -1.83
C LEU A 391 15.07 -15.67 -2.86
N LYS A 392 14.67 -15.63 -4.13
CA LYS A 392 15.52 -15.12 -5.21
C LYS A 392 15.10 -13.69 -5.49
N GLN A 393 15.75 -12.73 -4.86
CA GLN A 393 15.43 -11.33 -5.03
C GLN A 393 16.41 -10.69 -6.00
N SER A 394 15.90 -9.74 -6.78
CA SER A 394 16.71 -8.81 -7.56
C SER A 394 16.32 -7.40 -7.16
N CYS A 395 17.25 -6.46 -7.30
CA CYS A 395 16.97 -5.06 -7.03
C CYS A 395 17.27 -4.19 -8.25
N LEU A 396 16.61 -3.04 -8.30
CA LEU A 396 16.83 -1.99 -9.27
C LEU A 396 16.83 -0.65 -8.53
N PHE A 397 17.92 0.10 -8.61
CA PHE A 397 18.00 1.45 -8.09
C PHE A 397 17.60 2.43 -9.18
N ILE A 398 16.62 3.27 -8.88
CA ILE A 398 16.19 4.34 -9.77
C ILE A 398 16.47 5.65 -9.07
N HIS A 399 17.39 6.42 -9.64
CA HIS A 399 17.73 7.75 -9.16
C HIS A 399 17.00 8.79 -10.02
N GLN A 400 15.98 9.43 -9.46
CA GLN A 400 15.20 10.47 -10.11
C GLN A 400 15.80 11.86 -9.89
N ASN A 401 15.46 12.79 -10.78
CA ASN A 401 15.84 14.20 -10.74
C ASN A 401 17.35 14.43 -10.85
N VAL A 402 17.99 13.71 -11.77
CA VAL A 402 19.44 13.83 -12.04
C VAL A 402 19.62 14.72 -13.28
N SER A 403 20.44 15.76 -13.16
CA SER A 403 20.65 16.72 -14.24
C SER A 403 21.48 16.13 -15.39
N ASP A 404 21.01 16.31 -16.63
CA ASP A 404 21.51 15.62 -17.85
C ASP A 404 22.86 16.17 -18.38
N ALA A 405 23.58 16.99 -17.61
CA ALA A 405 24.74 17.75 -18.06
C ALA A 405 26.09 17.05 -17.79
N GLY A 406 26.54 16.17 -18.70
CA GLY A 406 27.94 15.68 -18.79
C GLY A 406 28.15 14.16 -18.84
N ALA A 407 27.39 13.48 -19.69
CA ALA A 407 26.71 12.20 -19.38
C ALA A 407 27.43 10.85 -19.63
N ILE A 408 28.76 10.66 -19.47
CA ILE A 408 29.32 9.28 -19.45
C ILE A 408 30.46 9.11 -18.43
N SER A 409 31.46 9.99 -18.41
CA SER A 409 32.61 9.86 -17.49
C SER A 409 32.24 10.14 -16.03
N LYS A 410 31.45 11.20 -15.77
CA LYS A 410 30.89 11.47 -14.43
C LYS A 410 30.01 10.32 -13.94
N MET A 411 29.23 9.71 -14.83
CA MET A 411 28.39 8.57 -14.48
C MET A 411 29.19 7.34 -14.06
N LEU A 412 30.40 7.11 -14.62
CA LEU A 412 31.25 5.98 -14.21
C LEU A 412 31.83 6.19 -12.81
N GLU A 413 32.33 7.39 -12.51
CA GLU A 413 32.85 7.74 -11.18
C GLU A 413 31.72 7.73 -10.13
N GLU A 414 30.56 8.31 -10.44
CA GLU A 414 29.38 8.28 -9.57
C GLU A 414 28.90 6.86 -9.29
N ARG A 415 28.94 5.97 -10.28
CA ARG A 415 28.62 4.54 -10.11
C ARG A 415 29.62 3.83 -9.20
N GLN A 416 30.91 4.12 -9.34
CA GLN A 416 31.93 3.54 -8.45
C GLN A 416 31.74 4.00 -7.01
N ILE A 417 31.51 5.30 -6.79
CA ILE A 417 31.21 5.86 -5.47
C ILE A 417 29.94 5.24 -4.90
N PHE A 418 28.90 5.05 -5.73
CA PHE A 418 27.65 4.43 -5.32
C PHE A 418 27.85 2.97 -4.86
N VAL A 419 28.59 2.17 -5.63
CA VAL A 419 28.92 0.78 -5.26
C VAL A 419 29.75 0.73 -3.98
N GLN A 420 30.77 1.58 -3.86
CA GLN A 420 31.59 1.64 -2.65
C GLN A 420 30.73 2.00 -1.43
N SER A 421 29.83 2.96 -1.56
CA SER A 421 28.89 3.33 -0.50
C SER A 421 27.96 2.17 -0.11
N LEU A 422 27.50 1.37 -1.08
CA LEU A 422 26.69 0.18 -0.81
C LEU A 422 27.50 -0.90 -0.08
N ASP A 423 28.76 -1.12 -0.46
CA ASP A 423 29.65 -2.09 0.18
C ASP A 423 29.95 -1.70 1.63
N GLU A 424 30.24 -0.42 1.88
CA GLU A 424 30.44 0.13 3.23
C GLU A 424 29.19 -0.05 4.11
N MET A 425 28.01 0.25 3.57
CA MET A 425 26.74 0.04 4.28
C MET A 425 26.44 -1.45 4.51
N ALA A 426 26.76 -2.32 3.57
CA ALA A 426 26.58 -3.76 3.70
C ALA A 426 27.46 -4.33 4.80
N LYS A 427 28.72 -3.89 4.86
CA LYS A 427 29.66 -4.25 5.91
C LYS A 427 29.17 -3.77 7.29
N ALA A 428 28.78 -2.50 7.40
CA ALA A 428 28.27 -1.95 8.66
C ALA A 428 26.99 -2.66 9.13
N ALA A 429 26.07 -2.99 8.21
CA ALA A 429 24.86 -3.74 8.53
C ALA A 429 25.19 -5.20 8.95
N ALA A 430 26.20 -5.82 8.34
CA ALA A 430 26.66 -7.15 8.69
C ALA A 430 27.31 -7.20 10.07
N GLU A 431 28.10 -6.19 10.42
CA GLU A 431 28.64 -6.02 11.77
C GLU A 431 27.53 -5.85 12.82
N GLN A 432 26.45 -5.12 12.51
CA GLN A 432 25.29 -4.96 13.41
C GLN A 432 24.47 -6.24 13.62
N GLU A 433 24.48 -7.16 12.65
CA GLU A 433 23.77 -8.43 12.71
C GLU A 433 24.69 -9.61 13.11
N ASP A 434 25.90 -9.31 13.59
CA ASP A 434 26.94 -10.28 14.00
C ASP A 434 27.35 -11.29 12.89
N VAL A 435 27.44 -10.81 11.65
CA VAL A 435 27.82 -11.61 10.46
C VAL A 435 29.14 -11.09 9.88
N ALA A 436 30.25 -11.77 10.18
CA ALA A 436 31.59 -11.31 9.78
C ALA A 436 31.93 -11.50 8.27
N ASP A 437 31.19 -12.34 7.56
CA ASP A 437 31.58 -12.83 6.23
C ASP A 437 31.13 -11.94 5.05
N ILE A 438 30.46 -10.82 5.32
CA ILE A 438 29.89 -9.94 4.28
C ILE A 438 30.70 -8.64 4.21
N GLN A 439 31.38 -8.45 3.09
CA GLN A 439 32.20 -7.26 2.82
C GLN A 439 31.66 -6.43 1.65
N THR A 440 30.85 -7.01 0.76
CA THR A 440 30.28 -6.30 -0.39
C THR A 440 28.78 -6.53 -0.53
N PHE A 441 28.08 -5.57 -1.11
CA PHE A 441 26.64 -5.64 -1.36
C PHE A 441 26.29 -6.73 -2.38
N SER A 442 27.15 -6.98 -3.37
CA SER A 442 26.96 -8.08 -4.32
C SER A 442 27.02 -9.47 -3.67
N GLN A 443 27.61 -9.61 -2.48
CA GLN A 443 27.49 -10.84 -1.69
C GLN A 443 26.08 -10.96 -1.10
N VAL A 444 25.40 -9.85 -0.79
CA VAL A 444 24.05 -9.84 -0.21
C VAL A 444 22.99 -10.19 -1.26
N ILE A 445 23.07 -9.57 -2.44
CA ILE A 445 22.13 -9.76 -3.54
C ILE A 445 22.86 -9.69 -4.88
N ASP A 446 22.40 -10.45 -5.88
CA ASP A 446 22.96 -10.38 -7.24
C ASP A 446 22.74 -8.98 -7.82
N PHE A 447 23.81 -8.19 -7.86
CA PHE A 447 23.79 -6.77 -8.19
C PHE A 447 24.90 -6.42 -9.18
N ASP A 448 24.49 -5.88 -10.32
CA ASP A 448 25.33 -5.35 -11.39
C ASP A 448 24.98 -3.87 -11.58
N CYS A 449 25.87 -2.96 -11.18
CA CYS A 449 25.62 -1.53 -11.23
C CYS A 449 25.27 -1.02 -12.64
N GLU A 450 25.81 -1.65 -13.70
CA GLU A 450 25.52 -1.23 -15.08
C GLU A 450 24.08 -1.55 -15.52
N LYS A 451 23.53 -2.65 -15.00
CA LYS A 451 22.20 -3.16 -15.38
C LYS A 451 21.11 -2.80 -14.35
N ASN A 452 21.50 -2.67 -13.09
CA ASN A 452 20.61 -2.51 -11.94
C ASN A 452 20.54 -1.07 -11.41
N VAL A 453 21.21 -0.10 -12.05
CA VAL A 453 21.08 1.33 -11.71
C VAL A 453 20.62 2.12 -12.93
N SER A 454 19.55 2.89 -12.76
CA SER A 454 19.01 3.76 -13.81
C SER A 454 18.82 5.18 -13.29
N TYR A 455 19.29 6.15 -14.08
CA TYR A 455 19.18 7.58 -13.77
C TYR A 455 18.09 8.20 -14.63
N PHE A 456 17.17 8.91 -13.97
CA PHE A 456 16.00 9.53 -14.55
C PHE A 456 16.12 11.04 -14.46
N SER A 457 15.82 11.71 -15.57
CA SER A 457 15.59 13.15 -15.58
C SER A 457 14.31 13.49 -14.80
N ASP A 458 14.06 14.78 -14.57
CA ASP A 458 12.77 15.24 -14.04
C ASP A 458 11.59 14.76 -14.90
N LEU A 459 10.46 14.49 -14.24
CA LEU A 459 9.21 14.07 -14.90
C LEU A 459 8.65 15.16 -15.82
N TRP A 460 8.80 16.42 -15.44
CA TRP A 460 8.22 17.57 -16.13
C TRP A 460 9.32 18.41 -16.79
N LEU A 461 9.08 18.92 -18.00
CA LEU A 461 9.91 19.94 -18.63
C LEU A 461 9.43 21.33 -18.18
N GLY A 462 9.58 21.64 -16.90
CA GLY A 462 9.16 22.90 -16.27
C GLY A 462 8.13 22.70 -15.15
N ASP A 463 7.44 23.79 -14.79
CA ASP A 463 6.54 23.79 -13.63
C ASP A 463 5.12 23.27 -13.96
N PRO A 464 4.61 22.26 -13.23
CA PRO A 464 3.21 21.82 -13.35
C PRO A 464 2.24 22.93 -12.92
N PRO A 465 0.97 22.95 -13.40
CA PRO A 465 0.28 21.87 -14.10
C PRO A 465 0.40 21.89 -15.63
N MET A 466 0.95 22.97 -16.23
CA MET A 466 0.97 23.14 -17.70
C MET A 466 2.26 22.60 -18.36
N ALA A 467 3.25 22.19 -17.57
CA ALA A 467 4.47 21.59 -18.09
C ALA A 467 4.21 20.25 -18.81
N PRO A 468 4.84 20.00 -19.98
CA PRO A 468 4.74 18.72 -20.65
C PRO A 468 5.58 17.66 -19.94
N VAL A 469 5.18 16.39 -20.08
CA VAL A 469 5.98 15.25 -19.59
C VAL A 469 7.29 15.17 -20.36
N ASN A 470 8.39 14.96 -19.64
CA ASN A 470 9.73 14.84 -20.20
C ASN A 470 9.86 13.56 -21.06
N PRO A 471 10.16 13.66 -22.37
CA PRO A 471 10.37 12.49 -23.22
C PRO A 471 11.53 11.59 -22.76
N GLY A 472 12.56 12.18 -22.15
CA GLY A 472 13.70 11.45 -21.56
C GLY A 472 13.24 10.53 -20.44
N TYR A 473 12.35 11.01 -19.56
CA TYR A 473 11.72 10.19 -18.52
C TYR A 473 10.96 9.02 -19.14
N CYS A 474 10.09 9.27 -20.11
CA CYS A 474 9.30 8.22 -20.79
C CYS A 474 10.18 7.16 -21.45
N LYS A 475 11.29 7.55 -22.09
CA LYS A 475 12.25 6.63 -22.69
C LYS A 475 12.89 5.73 -21.62
N ARG A 476 13.35 6.33 -20.51
CA ARG A 476 13.93 5.59 -19.38
C ARG A 476 12.95 4.62 -18.72
N VAL A 477 11.67 5.02 -18.57
CA VAL A 477 10.61 4.11 -18.10
C VAL A 477 10.49 2.88 -19.01
N GLY A 478 10.52 3.08 -20.34
CA GLY A 478 10.49 2.00 -21.31
C GLY A 478 11.70 1.07 -21.20
N GLU A 479 12.90 1.63 -21.04
CA GLU A 479 14.15 0.87 -20.80
C GLU A 479 14.07 0.04 -19.51
N VAL A 480 13.67 0.66 -18.39
CA VAL A 480 13.49 -0.04 -17.10
C VAL A 480 12.48 -1.17 -17.20
N ARG A 481 11.32 -0.91 -17.83
CA ARG A 481 10.29 -1.93 -18.03
C ARG A 481 10.84 -3.11 -18.83
N ASN A 482 11.62 -2.84 -19.87
CA ASN A 482 12.26 -3.89 -20.66
C ASN A 482 13.32 -4.65 -19.85
N THR A 483 14.10 -3.98 -19.02
CA THR A 483 15.06 -4.63 -18.10
C THR A 483 14.35 -5.55 -17.10
N ILE A 484 13.25 -5.09 -16.50
CA ILE A 484 12.45 -5.89 -15.56
C ILE A 484 11.92 -7.16 -16.26
N LEU A 485 11.26 -7.01 -17.41
CA LEU A 485 10.60 -8.13 -18.09
C LEU A 485 11.58 -9.05 -18.83
N SER A 486 12.60 -8.49 -19.49
CA SER A 486 13.48 -9.22 -20.40
C SER A 486 14.77 -9.70 -19.75
N ASN A 487 15.25 -9.05 -18.68
CA ASN A 487 16.49 -9.45 -18.01
C ASN A 487 16.24 -10.05 -16.63
N LEU A 488 15.42 -9.41 -15.79
CA LEU A 488 15.24 -9.86 -14.40
C LEU A 488 14.22 -10.99 -14.29
N ALA A 489 13.07 -10.86 -14.95
CA ALA A 489 12.06 -11.90 -14.94
C ALA A 489 12.53 -13.14 -15.73
N SER A 490 13.08 -12.98 -16.93
CA SER A 490 13.51 -14.10 -17.79
C SER A 490 14.57 -15.02 -17.15
N LYS A 491 15.45 -14.49 -16.30
CA LYS A 491 16.46 -15.26 -15.56
C LYS A 491 15.84 -16.19 -14.50
N ARG A 492 14.57 -15.97 -14.13
CA ARG A 492 13.90 -16.78 -13.10
C ARG A 492 13.46 -18.11 -13.70
N LYS A 493 13.85 -19.20 -13.04
CA LYS A 493 13.45 -20.56 -13.41
C LYS A 493 12.01 -20.89 -13.00
N THR A 494 11.54 -20.28 -11.92
CA THR A 494 10.22 -20.53 -11.32
C THR A 494 9.62 -19.23 -10.83
N TYR A 495 8.30 -19.18 -10.83
CA TYR A 495 7.49 -18.07 -10.34
C TYR A 495 6.57 -18.58 -9.24
N LEU A 496 6.30 -17.75 -8.25
CA LEU A 496 5.40 -18.08 -7.16
C LEU A 496 3.96 -18.11 -7.68
N THR A 497 3.18 -19.08 -7.21
CA THR A 497 1.74 -19.10 -7.41
C THR A 497 1.04 -18.17 -6.42
N ILE A 498 -0.27 -17.96 -6.58
CA ILE A 498 -1.08 -17.22 -5.59
C ILE A 498 -0.94 -17.89 -4.21
N THR A 499 -0.99 -19.22 -4.15
CA THR A 499 -0.78 -19.96 -2.90
C THR A 499 0.58 -19.68 -2.28
N ASP A 500 1.64 -19.70 -3.10
CA ASP A 500 2.99 -19.42 -2.61
C ASP A 500 3.13 -17.97 -2.12
N THR A 501 2.45 -17.02 -2.77
CA THR A 501 2.42 -15.62 -2.34
C THR A 501 1.72 -15.43 -0.99
N ILE A 502 0.62 -16.15 -0.74
CA ILE A 502 -0.05 -16.15 0.58
C ILE A 502 0.94 -16.63 1.66
N THR A 503 1.62 -17.76 1.41
CA THR A 503 2.62 -18.30 2.32
C THR A 503 3.76 -17.31 2.55
N ARG A 504 4.25 -16.68 1.48
CA ARG A 504 5.32 -15.66 1.55
C ARG A 504 4.92 -14.46 2.41
N ILE A 505 3.72 -13.91 2.24
CA ILE A 505 3.23 -12.79 3.07
C ILE A 505 3.22 -13.18 4.54
N LYS A 506 2.67 -14.36 4.86
CA LYS A 506 2.61 -14.88 6.23
C LYS A 506 3.99 -15.10 6.84
N ASP A 507 4.87 -15.79 6.11
CA ASP A 507 6.19 -16.15 6.61
C ASP A 507 7.07 -14.92 6.85
N ILE A 508 7.00 -13.93 5.97
CA ILE A 508 7.75 -12.67 6.15
C ILE A 508 7.16 -11.89 7.32
N TRP A 509 5.84 -11.74 7.40
CA TRP A 509 5.23 -11.00 8.51
C TRP A 509 5.51 -11.65 9.87
N ASN A 510 5.41 -12.98 9.97
CA ASN A 510 5.71 -13.72 11.19
C ASN A 510 7.21 -13.72 11.54
N GLY A 511 8.09 -13.48 10.56
CA GLY A 511 9.54 -13.40 10.75
C GLY A 511 10.04 -12.02 11.18
N ILE A 512 9.20 -10.98 11.09
CA ILE A 512 9.49 -9.59 11.49
C ILE A 512 8.96 -9.33 12.89
#